data_AF-A0A2D6TVU0-F1
#
_entry.id   AF-A0A2D6TVU0-F1
#
_cell.length_a   1.000
_cell.length_b   1.000
_cell.length_c   1.000
_cell.angle_alpha   90.00
_cell.angle_beta   90.00
_cell.angle_gamma   90.00
#
_symmetry.space_group_name_H-M   'P 1'
#
loop_
_entity.id
_entity.type
_entity.pdbx_description
1 polymer ?
#
loop_
_entity_poly.entity_id
_entity_poly.type
_entity_poly.pdbx_seq_one_letter_code
_entity_poly.pdbx_strand_id
1 'polypeptide(L)'
;MKIADFDLYKDLLYERSGLDITPDKSYLLDSRLTPIAKKWGYHSLEAMSVSLRALPDPELVKEIVDAMTTNETSFYRDIRPFENFENVVLPYIIENAQRGKTLRIWCAACSTGQEPYSLAMILKEKQAELGGRRIEIVATDISDRVLNTARQGIYSQFEVQRGLPVTKLVRFFKQVEDKWQINDEIKAMVNYRNFNLLESMASLGKFDVVLCRNVLIYFDTKTKAKVLEGISNQMEQDGFLFLGGAETVLGVTDTFSSIKDVRGLYAKTGQHGTVAKTTMVGTGAGAGF
;
A
#
# COMPACT_ATOMS: atom_id res chain seq x y z
N MET A 1 -15.68 16.49 -23.53
CA MET A 1 -16.47 16.55 -22.28
C MET A 1 -16.84 17.99 -21.93
N LYS A 2 -18.08 18.26 -21.50
CA LYS A 2 -18.49 19.57 -20.97
C LYS A 2 -17.97 19.77 -19.53
N ILE A 3 -17.79 21.01 -19.08
CA ILE A 3 -17.31 21.33 -17.72
C ILE A 3 -18.20 20.66 -16.65
N ALA A 4 -19.52 20.79 -16.78
CA ALA A 4 -20.44 20.18 -15.81
C ALA A 4 -20.33 18.65 -15.72
N ASP A 5 -19.97 17.98 -16.82
CA ASP A 5 -19.78 16.52 -16.83
C ASP A 5 -18.44 16.15 -16.19
N PHE A 6 -17.39 16.93 -16.45
CA PHE A 6 -16.11 16.80 -15.76
C PHE A 6 -16.28 16.94 -14.25
N ASP A 7 -16.98 17.98 -13.79
CA ASP A 7 -17.20 18.24 -12.37
C ASP A 7 -17.95 17.08 -11.70
N LEU A 8 -18.95 16.50 -12.38
CA LEU A 8 -19.66 15.32 -11.87
C LEU A 8 -18.71 14.14 -11.61
N TYR A 9 -17.86 13.80 -12.59
CA TYR A 9 -16.91 12.69 -12.42
C TYR A 9 -15.86 12.99 -11.37
N LYS A 10 -15.33 14.23 -11.37
CA LYS A 10 -14.36 14.69 -10.36
C LYS A 10 -14.93 14.55 -8.97
N ASP A 11 -16.13 15.08 -8.73
CA ASP A 11 -16.76 15.05 -7.41
C ASP A 11 -17.10 13.62 -6.99
N LEU A 12 -17.63 12.80 -7.91
CA LEU A 12 -17.89 11.39 -7.65
C LEU A 12 -16.61 10.63 -7.24
N LEU A 13 -15.50 10.82 -7.95
CA LEU A 13 -14.23 10.15 -7.67
C LEU A 13 -13.60 10.66 -6.37
N TYR A 14 -13.70 11.96 -6.10
CA TYR A 14 -13.23 12.55 -4.86
C TYR A 14 -14.02 11.99 -3.66
N GLU A 15 -15.35 11.97 -3.73
CA GLU A 15 -16.19 11.45 -2.64
C GLU A 15 -15.99 9.96 -2.38
N ARG A 16 -15.83 9.17 -3.46
CA ARG A 16 -15.78 7.70 -3.36
C ARG A 16 -14.40 7.14 -3.10
N SER A 17 -13.33 7.81 -3.53
CA SER A 17 -11.96 7.29 -3.37
C SER A 17 -10.93 8.32 -2.93
N GLY A 18 -11.31 9.59 -2.76
CA GLY A 18 -10.40 10.69 -2.40
C GLY A 18 -9.53 11.15 -3.56
N LEU A 19 -9.75 10.62 -4.77
CA LEU A 19 -8.95 10.90 -5.94
C LEU A 19 -9.20 12.35 -6.40
N ASP A 20 -8.18 13.19 -6.27
CA ASP A 20 -8.23 14.59 -6.69
C ASP A 20 -7.79 14.72 -8.15
N ILE A 21 -8.76 14.96 -9.04
CA ILE A 21 -8.52 15.12 -10.48
C ILE A 21 -8.59 16.59 -10.85
N THR A 22 -7.47 17.08 -11.37
CA THR A 22 -7.35 18.44 -11.90
C THR A 22 -7.75 18.51 -13.38
N PRO A 23 -8.21 19.68 -13.88
CA PRO A 23 -8.67 19.81 -15.27
C PRO A 23 -7.66 19.40 -16.35
N ASP A 24 -6.36 19.59 -16.10
CA ASP A 24 -5.27 19.16 -16.99
C ASP A 24 -5.18 17.63 -17.15
N LYS A 25 -5.79 16.87 -16.22
CA LYS A 25 -5.87 15.40 -16.26
C LYS A 25 -7.21 14.88 -16.76
N SER A 26 -8.08 15.74 -17.29
CA SER A 26 -9.39 15.37 -17.84
C SER A 26 -9.31 14.27 -18.91
N TYR A 27 -8.22 14.21 -19.69
CA TYR A 27 -7.98 13.15 -20.68
C TYR A 27 -7.95 11.73 -20.07
N LEU A 28 -7.68 11.59 -18.77
CA LEU A 28 -7.76 10.30 -18.07
C LEU A 28 -9.19 9.80 -17.97
N LEU A 29 -10.17 10.69 -17.80
CA LEU A 29 -11.58 10.33 -17.80
C LEU A 29 -11.98 9.77 -19.17
N ASP A 30 -11.62 10.48 -20.25
CA ASP A 30 -11.91 10.04 -21.62
C ASP A 30 -11.29 8.67 -21.91
N SER A 31 -10.00 8.50 -21.64
CA SER A 31 -9.29 7.26 -21.96
C SER A 31 -9.72 6.07 -21.11
N ARG A 32 -10.00 6.25 -19.81
CA ARG A 32 -10.28 5.15 -18.88
C ARG A 32 -11.76 4.86 -18.70
N LEU A 33 -12.65 5.86 -18.83
CA LEU A 33 -14.09 5.67 -18.64
C LEU A 33 -14.83 5.35 -19.94
N THR A 34 -14.27 5.65 -21.12
CA THR A 34 -14.92 5.28 -22.39
C THR A 34 -15.17 3.77 -22.51
N PRO A 35 -14.22 2.88 -22.15
CA PRO A 35 -14.49 1.43 -22.11
C PRO A 35 -15.61 1.04 -21.13
N ILE A 36 -15.68 1.71 -19.97
CA ILE A 36 -16.73 1.47 -18.96
C ILE A 36 -18.10 1.90 -19.51
N ALA A 37 -18.19 3.10 -20.10
CA ALA A 37 -19.42 3.58 -20.72
C ALA A 37 -19.93 2.60 -21.79
N LYS A 38 -19.05 2.12 -22.68
CA LYS A 38 -19.40 1.13 -23.71
C LYS A 38 -19.89 -0.20 -23.10
N LYS A 39 -19.21 -0.71 -22.07
CA LYS A 39 -19.60 -1.94 -21.36
C LYS A 39 -21.02 -1.84 -20.79
N TRP A 40 -21.38 -0.67 -20.29
CA TRP A 40 -22.70 -0.38 -19.71
C TRP A 40 -23.74 0.09 -20.74
N GLY A 41 -23.43 0.04 -22.04
CA GLY A 41 -24.38 0.38 -23.11
C GLY A 41 -24.53 1.88 -23.39
N TYR A 42 -23.70 2.74 -22.78
CA TYR A 42 -23.67 4.16 -23.08
C TYR A 42 -22.81 4.44 -24.32
N HIS A 43 -23.32 5.31 -25.20
CA HIS A 43 -22.63 5.68 -26.44
C HIS A 43 -21.58 6.79 -26.24
N SER A 44 -21.59 7.48 -25.09
CA SER A 44 -20.59 8.47 -24.71
C SER A 44 -20.53 8.66 -23.19
N LEU A 45 -19.51 9.39 -22.73
CA LEU A 45 -19.41 9.79 -21.32
C LEU A 45 -20.52 10.78 -20.94
N GLU A 46 -20.92 11.66 -21.84
CA GLU A 46 -22.06 12.56 -21.61
C GLU A 46 -23.37 11.77 -21.41
N ALA A 47 -23.58 10.68 -22.14
CA ALA A 47 -24.75 9.83 -21.91
C ALA A 47 -24.69 9.12 -20.55
N MET A 48 -23.50 8.66 -20.14
CA MET A 48 -23.29 8.07 -18.83
C MET A 48 -23.46 9.08 -17.69
N SER A 49 -23.03 10.34 -17.88
CA SER A 49 -23.16 11.41 -16.88
C SER A 49 -24.63 11.73 -16.58
N VAL A 50 -25.51 11.71 -17.59
CA VAL A 50 -26.96 11.88 -17.41
C VAL A 50 -27.54 10.82 -16.47
N SER A 51 -27.16 9.55 -16.65
CA SER A 51 -27.61 8.47 -15.76
C SER A 51 -27.09 8.63 -14.33
N LEU A 52 -25.82 9.03 -14.18
CA LEU A 52 -25.20 9.23 -12.87
C LEU A 52 -25.84 10.37 -12.06
N ARG A 53 -26.36 11.41 -12.72
CA ARG A 53 -27.08 12.51 -12.05
C ARG A 53 -28.46 12.11 -11.53
N ALA A 54 -29.10 11.12 -12.13
CA ALA A 54 -30.45 10.71 -11.76
C ALA A 54 -30.44 9.78 -10.54
N LEU A 55 -29.97 8.55 -10.74
CA LEU A 55 -29.79 7.57 -9.68
C LEU A 55 -28.60 6.68 -10.08
N PRO A 56 -27.41 6.93 -9.52
CA PRO A 56 -26.22 6.20 -9.92
C PRO A 56 -26.29 4.75 -9.45
N ASP A 57 -26.12 3.81 -10.39
CA ASP A 57 -25.98 2.39 -10.08
C ASP A 57 -24.68 2.16 -9.26
N PRO A 58 -24.75 1.52 -8.08
CA PRO A 58 -23.57 1.30 -7.24
C PRO A 58 -22.45 0.52 -7.93
N GLU A 59 -22.77 -0.46 -8.78
CA GLU A 59 -21.76 -1.24 -9.50
C GLU A 59 -21.09 -0.41 -10.60
N LEU A 60 -21.85 0.46 -11.28
CA LEU A 60 -21.27 1.41 -12.23
C LEU A 60 -20.28 2.36 -11.52
N VAL A 61 -20.67 2.89 -10.37
CA VAL A 61 -19.78 3.76 -9.57
C VAL A 61 -18.51 3.03 -9.17
N LYS A 62 -18.64 1.76 -8.73
CA LYS A 62 -17.49 0.93 -8.37
C LYS A 62 -16.53 0.71 -9.55
N GLU A 63 -17.07 0.44 -10.74
CA GLU A 63 -16.26 0.27 -11.94
C GLU A 63 -15.60 1.57 -12.42
N ILE A 64 -16.27 2.71 -12.27
CA ILE A 64 -15.69 4.04 -12.53
C ILE A 64 -14.50 4.28 -11.60
N VAL A 65 -14.67 4.02 -10.29
CA VAL A 65 -13.60 4.17 -9.30
C VAL A 65 -12.42 3.25 -9.64
N ASP A 66 -12.66 1.94 -9.85
CA ASP A 66 -11.60 0.99 -10.19
C ASP A 66 -10.85 1.39 -11.46
N ALA A 67 -11.56 1.79 -12.52
CA ALA A 67 -10.95 2.23 -13.77
C ALA A 67 -10.05 3.47 -13.57
N MET A 68 -10.40 4.35 -12.63
CA MET A 68 -9.65 5.58 -12.37
C MET A 68 -8.49 5.39 -11.37
N THR A 69 -8.45 4.29 -10.63
CA THR A 69 -7.29 3.95 -9.81
C THR A 69 -6.04 3.71 -10.66
N THR A 70 -4.89 4.18 -10.21
CA THR A 70 -3.60 3.89 -10.84
C THR A 70 -2.87 2.84 -10.00
N ASN A 71 -2.77 1.63 -10.52
CA ASN A 71 -2.37 0.44 -9.77
C ASN A 71 -0.91 0.01 -10.03
N GLU A 72 -0.02 0.95 -10.33
CA GLU A 72 1.38 0.61 -10.62
C GLU A 72 2.11 0.14 -9.36
N THR A 73 2.68 -1.06 -9.42
CA THR A 73 3.45 -1.66 -8.32
C THR A 73 4.49 -2.65 -8.87
N SER A 74 5.46 -3.03 -8.05
CA SER A 74 6.48 -4.02 -8.38
C SER A 74 7.03 -4.64 -7.09
N PHE A 75 7.60 -5.84 -7.20
CA PHE A 75 8.29 -6.45 -6.07
C PHE A 75 9.46 -5.55 -5.65
N TYR A 76 9.62 -5.39 -4.34
CA TYR A 76 10.69 -4.58 -3.75
C TYR A 76 10.77 -3.15 -4.32
N ARG A 77 9.63 -2.53 -4.67
CA ARG A 77 9.57 -1.17 -5.24
C ARG A 77 10.35 -0.18 -4.36
N ASP A 78 11.24 0.59 -4.98
CA ASP A 78 12.16 1.54 -4.34
C ASP A 78 13.21 0.92 -3.38
N ILE A 79 13.40 -0.41 -3.34
CA ILE A 79 14.38 -1.22 -2.56
C ILE A 79 14.58 -0.80 -1.10
N ARG A 80 15.09 0.40 -0.83
CA ARG A 80 15.36 1.02 0.47
C ARG A 80 14.25 0.84 1.52
N PRO A 81 12.94 0.98 1.24
CA PRO A 81 11.92 0.74 2.26
C PRO A 81 11.96 -0.70 2.81
N PHE A 82 12.25 -1.67 1.95
CA PHE A 82 12.36 -3.07 2.32
C PHE A 82 13.68 -3.36 3.04
N GLU A 83 14.78 -2.74 2.63
CA GLU A 83 16.06 -2.79 3.36
C GLU A 83 15.93 -2.16 4.76
N ASN A 84 15.25 -1.02 4.88
CA ASN A 84 14.98 -0.36 6.15
C ASN A 84 14.07 -1.22 7.04
N PHE A 85 13.06 -1.87 6.45
CA PHE A 85 12.24 -2.83 7.17
C PHE A 85 13.10 -3.98 7.71
N GLU A 86 13.92 -4.60 6.87
CA GLU A 86 14.73 -5.77 7.21
C GLU A 86 15.86 -5.46 8.21
N ASN A 87 16.56 -4.34 8.03
CA ASN A 87 17.81 -4.05 8.75
C ASN A 87 17.63 -3.08 9.93
N VAL A 88 16.50 -2.37 10.01
CA VAL A 88 16.27 -1.36 11.07
C VAL A 88 15.01 -1.70 11.87
N VAL A 89 13.86 -1.79 11.20
CA VAL A 89 12.57 -1.93 11.90
C VAL A 89 12.38 -3.32 12.49
N LEU A 90 12.67 -4.37 11.71
CA LEU A 90 12.48 -5.75 12.16
C LEU A 90 13.38 -6.10 13.36
N PRO A 91 14.69 -5.79 13.38
CA PRO A 91 15.53 -6.00 14.56
C PRO A 91 15.02 -5.25 15.79
N TYR A 92 14.62 -3.98 15.63
CA TYR A 92 14.05 -3.19 16.72
C TYR A 92 12.79 -3.85 17.31
N ILE A 93 11.86 -4.32 16.46
CA ILE A 93 10.65 -5.00 16.91
C ILE A 93 10.98 -6.35 17.58
N ILE A 94 11.98 -7.08 17.10
CA ILE A 94 12.39 -8.35 17.73
C ILE A 94 12.89 -8.10 19.15
N GLU A 95 13.76 -7.09 19.34
CA GLU A 95 14.37 -6.75 20.62
C GLU A 95 13.37 -6.18 21.64
N ASN A 96 12.44 -5.32 21.19
CA ASN A 96 11.59 -4.54 22.10
C ASN A 96 10.19 -5.13 22.34
N ALA A 97 9.69 -5.99 21.46
CA ALA A 97 8.34 -6.51 21.61
C ALA A 97 8.24 -7.58 22.72
N GLN A 98 7.14 -7.52 23.46
CA GLN A 98 6.81 -8.54 24.46
C GLN A 98 6.78 -9.94 23.82
N ARG A 99 7.39 -10.92 24.51
CA ARG A 99 7.37 -12.32 24.07
C ARG A 99 5.93 -12.79 23.87
N GLY A 100 5.65 -13.40 22.71
CA GLY A 100 4.32 -13.89 22.35
C GLY A 100 3.39 -12.85 21.69
N LYS A 101 3.74 -11.56 21.65
CA LYS A 101 2.96 -10.56 20.89
C LYS A 101 3.02 -10.87 19.39
N THR A 102 1.87 -10.84 18.72
CA THR A 102 1.81 -11.00 17.24
C THR A 102 2.38 -9.74 16.58
N LEU A 103 3.28 -9.91 15.62
CA LEU A 103 3.72 -8.82 14.74
C LEU A 103 2.65 -8.57 13.68
N ARG A 104 2.00 -7.40 13.74
CA ARG A 104 0.95 -7.00 12.79
C ARG A 104 1.46 -5.92 11.86
N ILE A 105 1.38 -6.18 10.56
CA ILE A 105 1.81 -5.26 9.50
C ILE A 105 0.61 -4.92 8.62
N TRP A 106 0.43 -3.66 8.28
CA TRP A 106 -0.60 -3.22 7.34
C TRP A 106 0.02 -2.65 6.07
N CYS A 107 -0.27 -3.25 4.91
CA CYS A 107 -0.01 -2.68 3.59
C CYS A 107 -1.27 -2.00 3.06
N ALA A 108 -1.33 -0.69 3.18
CA ALA A 108 -2.42 0.15 2.68
C ALA A 108 -2.22 0.45 1.18
N ALA A 109 -3.26 0.23 0.36
CA ALA A 109 -3.24 0.32 -1.10
C ALA A 109 -2.24 -0.66 -1.75
N CYS A 110 -2.41 -1.95 -1.44
CA CYS A 110 -1.48 -3.00 -1.82
C CYS A 110 -1.49 -3.39 -3.31
N SER A 111 -2.42 -2.85 -4.11
CA SER A 111 -2.59 -3.14 -5.53
C SER A 111 -2.61 -4.66 -5.81
N THR A 112 -1.76 -5.15 -6.71
CA THR A 112 -1.71 -6.56 -7.13
C THR A 112 -0.83 -7.45 -6.22
N GLY A 113 -0.50 -6.98 -5.01
CA GLY A 113 0.04 -7.82 -3.93
C GLY A 113 1.57 -7.93 -3.83
N GLN A 114 2.32 -7.26 -4.70
CA GLN A 114 3.79 -7.36 -4.73
C GLN A 114 4.42 -6.79 -3.45
N GLU A 115 3.90 -5.69 -2.89
CA GLU A 115 4.40 -5.11 -1.64
C GLU A 115 4.23 -6.04 -0.43
N PRO A 116 3.01 -6.54 -0.09
CA PRO A 116 2.85 -7.46 1.02
C PRO A 116 3.61 -8.78 0.81
N TYR A 117 3.75 -9.27 -0.44
CA TYR A 117 4.56 -10.45 -0.71
C TYR A 117 6.06 -10.22 -0.57
N SER A 118 6.58 -9.04 -0.92
CA SER A 118 7.98 -8.69 -0.63
C SER A 118 8.29 -8.73 0.87
N LEU A 119 7.37 -8.25 1.72
CA LEU A 119 7.50 -8.35 3.17
C LEU A 119 7.38 -9.79 3.67
N ALA A 120 6.39 -10.54 3.16
CA ALA A 120 6.21 -11.94 3.52
C ALA A 120 7.47 -12.77 3.22
N MET A 121 8.11 -12.55 2.07
CA MET A 121 9.38 -13.20 1.72
C MET A 121 10.53 -12.82 2.66
N ILE A 122 10.67 -11.53 3.05
CA ILE A 122 11.67 -11.11 4.06
C ILE A 122 11.42 -11.84 5.39
N LEU A 123 10.18 -11.81 5.87
CA LEU A 123 9.81 -12.42 7.15
C LEU A 123 9.99 -13.93 7.15
N LYS A 124 9.74 -14.60 6.02
CA LYS A 124 10.00 -16.03 5.85
C LYS A 124 11.48 -16.36 5.93
N GLU A 125 12.35 -15.53 5.36
CA GLU A 125 13.80 -15.70 5.48
C GLU A 125 14.29 -15.48 6.91
N LYS A 126 13.68 -14.52 7.60
CA LYS A 126 13.99 -14.13 8.98
C LYS A 126 13.24 -14.94 10.05
N GLN A 127 12.57 -16.03 9.67
CA GLN A 127 11.70 -16.81 10.57
C GLN A 127 12.42 -17.34 11.83
N ALA A 128 13.72 -17.64 11.73
CA ALA A 128 14.51 -18.12 12.88
C ALA A 128 14.74 -17.01 13.90
N GLU A 129 15.01 -15.78 13.44
CA GLU A 129 15.22 -14.59 14.28
C GLU A 129 13.91 -14.17 14.98
N LEU A 130 12.76 -14.49 14.39
CA LEU A 130 11.44 -14.23 14.97
C LEU A 130 11.09 -15.12 16.17
N GLY A 131 11.83 -16.20 16.44
CA GLY A 131 11.66 -17.02 17.64
C GLY A 131 10.24 -17.60 17.80
N GLY A 132 9.58 -17.97 16.70
CA GLY A 132 8.20 -18.50 16.71
C GLY A 132 7.11 -17.44 16.88
N ARG A 133 7.43 -16.15 16.80
CA ARG A 133 6.46 -15.05 16.84
C ARG A 133 5.43 -15.20 15.72
N ARG A 134 4.15 -15.05 16.06
CA ARG A 134 3.06 -15.00 15.08
C ARG A 134 3.15 -13.73 14.25
N ILE A 135 2.89 -13.83 12.96
CA ILE A 135 2.89 -12.73 12.01
C ILE A 135 1.50 -12.61 11.39
N GLU A 136 1.02 -11.38 11.21
CA GLU A 136 -0.17 -11.08 10.44
C GLU A 136 0.13 -9.91 9.49
N ILE A 137 0.11 -10.15 8.18
CA ILE A 137 0.13 -9.07 7.19
C ILE A 137 -1.31 -8.83 6.73
N VAL A 138 -1.86 -7.68 7.04
CA VAL A 138 -3.13 -7.21 6.50
C VAL A 138 -2.82 -6.36 5.27
N ALA A 139 -3.33 -6.74 4.11
CA ALA A 139 -3.13 -6.01 2.87
C ALA A 139 -4.48 -5.51 2.36
N THR A 140 -4.60 -4.22 2.08
CA THR A 140 -5.87 -3.63 1.71
C THR A 140 -5.79 -2.81 0.45
N ASP A 141 -6.87 -2.82 -0.33
CA ASP A 141 -7.03 -1.96 -1.50
C ASP A 141 -8.52 -1.64 -1.72
N ILE A 142 -8.82 -0.55 -2.42
CA ILE A 142 -10.18 -0.20 -2.79
C ILE A 142 -10.67 -1.06 -3.98
N SER A 143 -9.74 -1.54 -4.81
CA SER A 143 -10.06 -2.32 -6.01
C SER A 143 -10.12 -3.82 -5.74
N ASP A 144 -11.30 -4.41 -5.86
CA ASP A 144 -11.45 -5.88 -5.79
C ASP A 144 -10.71 -6.58 -6.93
N ARG A 145 -10.59 -5.93 -8.09
CA ARG A 145 -9.93 -6.50 -9.26
C ARG A 145 -8.46 -6.78 -8.96
N VAL A 146 -7.73 -5.80 -8.40
CA VAL A 146 -6.31 -6.00 -8.06
C VAL A 146 -6.13 -6.92 -6.85
N LEU A 147 -7.04 -6.88 -5.87
CA LEU A 147 -7.02 -7.83 -4.75
C LEU A 147 -7.23 -9.27 -5.20
N ASN A 148 -8.06 -9.51 -6.21
CA ASN A 148 -8.25 -10.86 -6.77
C ASN A 148 -6.97 -11.36 -7.44
N THR A 149 -6.28 -10.52 -8.21
CA THR A 149 -4.94 -10.83 -8.74
C THR A 149 -3.95 -11.14 -7.61
N ALA A 150 -3.93 -10.30 -6.56
CA ALA A 150 -3.07 -10.48 -5.40
C ALA A 150 -3.31 -11.82 -4.70
N ARG A 151 -4.57 -12.20 -4.47
CA ARG A 151 -4.96 -13.49 -3.87
C ARG A 151 -4.59 -14.69 -4.74
N GLN A 152 -4.69 -14.56 -6.05
CA GLN A 152 -4.24 -15.62 -6.97
C GLN A 152 -2.72 -15.80 -6.88
N GLY A 153 -1.99 -14.69 -6.76
CA GLY A 153 -0.53 -14.66 -6.64
C GLY A 153 0.17 -15.17 -7.90
N ILE A 154 -0.43 -14.93 -9.06
CA ILE A 154 0.09 -15.33 -10.38
C ILE A 154 0.52 -14.07 -11.13
N TYR A 155 1.77 -14.04 -11.57
CA TYR A 155 2.41 -12.89 -12.18
C TYR A 155 3.10 -13.28 -13.49
N SER A 156 3.15 -12.35 -14.44
CA SER A 156 3.88 -12.52 -15.69
C SER A 156 5.40 -12.54 -15.48
N GLN A 157 6.13 -13.03 -16.48
CA GLN A 157 7.60 -12.98 -16.52
C GLN A 157 8.13 -11.56 -16.26
N PHE A 158 7.51 -10.54 -16.87
CA PHE A 158 7.92 -9.15 -16.73
C PHE A 158 7.77 -8.65 -15.27
N GLU A 159 6.64 -8.96 -14.63
CA GLU A 159 6.36 -8.53 -13.26
C GLU A 159 7.33 -9.16 -12.25
N VAL A 160 7.63 -10.45 -12.39
CA VAL A 160 8.59 -11.12 -11.50
C VAL A 160 10.05 -10.78 -11.80
N GLN A 161 10.37 -10.19 -12.95
CA GLN A 161 11.72 -9.68 -13.23
C GLN A 161 11.89 -8.22 -12.78
N ARG A 162 10.79 -7.51 -12.52
CA ARG A 162 10.81 -6.11 -12.08
C ARG A 162 11.04 -6.03 -10.56
N GLY A 163 12.31 -5.98 -10.17
CA GLY A 163 12.75 -5.69 -8.80
C GLY A 163 12.90 -6.90 -7.86
N LEU A 164 12.39 -8.08 -8.24
CA LEU A 164 12.56 -9.32 -7.46
C LEU A 164 13.94 -9.96 -7.75
N PRO A 165 14.79 -10.17 -6.73
CA PRO A 165 16.01 -10.94 -6.87
C PRO A 165 15.75 -12.36 -7.39
N VAL A 166 16.57 -12.84 -8.34
CA VAL A 166 16.43 -14.17 -8.95
C VAL A 166 16.47 -15.29 -7.90
N THR A 167 17.28 -15.15 -6.86
CA THR A 167 17.37 -16.11 -5.75
C THR A 167 16.03 -16.25 -5.02
N LYS A 168 15.28 -15.16 -4.85
CA LYS A 168 13.95 -15.15 -4.24
C LYS A 168 12.89 -15.72 -5.20
N LEU A 169 13.00 -15.44 -6.50
CA LEU A 169 12.11 -16.02 -7.51
C LEU A 169 12.17 -17.55 -7.49
N VAL A 170 13.38 -18.12 -7.57
CA VAL A 170 13.60 -19.58 -7.56
C VAL A 170 13.11 -20.23 -6.26
N ARG A 171 13.23 -19.51 -5.13
CA ARG A 171 12.86 -20.02 -3.81
C ARG A 171 11.35 -19.95 -3.53
N PHE A 172 10.70 -18.85 -3.90
CA PHE A 172 9.36 -18.52 -3.43
C PHE A 172 8.28 -18.58 -4.51
N PHE A 173 8.64 -18.93 -5.73
CA PHE A 173 7.69 -19.11 -6.82
C PHE A 173 7.89 -20.44 -7.51
N LYS A 174 6.82 -20.90 -8.15
CA LYS A 174 6.82 -22.00 -9.11
C LYS A 174 6.37 -21.47 -10.46
N GLN A 175 7.00 -21.96 -11.53
CA GLN A 175 6.54 -21.66 -12.87
C GLN A 175 5.26 -22.45 -13.15
N VAL A 176 4.23 -21.78 -13.67
CA VAL A 176 2.96 -22.37 -14.08
C VAL A 176 2.67 -21.86 -15.49
N GLU A 177 2.81 -22.73 -16.48
CA GLU A 177 2.76 -22.37 -17.90
C GLU A 177 3.79 -21.27 -18.23
N ASP A 178 3.32 -20.12 -18.73
CA ASP A 178 4.11 -18.94 -19.08
C ASP A 178 4.20 -17.90 -17.95
N LYS A 179 3.68 -18.23 -16.75
CA LYS A 179 3.60 -17.35 -15.59
C LYS A 179 4.29 -17.94 -14.36
N TRP A 180 4.34 -17.14 -13.31
CA TRP A 180 4.92 -17.50 -12.03
C TRP A 180 3.88 -17.36 -10.94
N GLN A 181 3.68 -18.43 -10.17
CA GLN A 181 2.81 -18.43 -9.02
C GLN A 181 3.65 -18.41 -7.74
N ILE A 182 3.37 -17.46 -6.84
CA ILE A 182 4.01 -17.42 -5.52
C ILE A 182 3.54 -18.61 -4.67
N ASN A 183 4.45 -19.18 -3.89
CA ASN A 183 4.20 -20.38 -3.10
C ASN A 183 3.07 -20.15 -2.08
N ASP A 184 2.24 -21.18 -1.88
CA ASP A 184 1.06 -21.10 -1.00
C ASP A 184 1.43 -20.77 0.45
N GLU A 185 2.62 -21.17 0.93
CA GLU A 185 3.12 -20.79 2.25
C GLU A 185 3.34 -19.28 2.41
N ILE A 186 3.74 -18.58 1.35
CA ILE A 186 3.89 -17.11 1.36
C ILE A 186 2.51 -16.47 1.22
N LYS A 187 1.63 -17.05 0.38
CA LYS A 187 0.23 -16.59 0.25
C LYS A 187 -0.50 -16.59 1.59
N ALA A 188 -0.32 -17.65 2.37
CA ALA A 188 -0.96 -17.82 3.67
C ALA A 188 -0.54 -16.77 4.72
N MET A 189 0.56 -16.04 4.50
CA MET A 189 1.00 -14.97 5.41
C MET A 189 0.23 -13.66 5.24
N VAL A 190 -0.52 -13.49 4.14
CA VAL A 190 -1.18 -12.24 3.76
C VAL A 190 -2.70 -12.37 3.77
N ASN A 191 -3.35 -11.50 4.55
CA ASN A 191 -4.80 -11.38 4.62
C ASN A 191 -5.28 -10.16 3.82
N TYR A 192 -5.89 -10.40 2.67
CA TYR A 192 -6.37 -9.37 1.75
C TYR A 192 -7.80 -8.92 2.05
N ARG A 193 -8.02 -7.61 2.24
CA ARG A 193 -9.35 -7.02 2.47
C ARG A 193 -9.64 -5.86 1.51
N ASN A 194 -10.87 -5.76 1.04
CA ASN A 194 -11.33 -4.54 0.39
C ASN A 194 -11.47 -3.46 1.46
N PHE A 195 -10.85 -2.30 1.26
CA PHE A 195 -10.91 -1.20 2.21
C PHE A 195 -10.64 0.14 1.53
N ASN A 196 -11.48 1.12 1.81
CA ASN A 196 -11.29 2.50 1.39
C ASN A 196 -10.62 3.31 2.49
N LEU A 197 -9.49 3.96 2.21
CA LEU A 197 -8.74 4.76 3.18
C LEU A 197 -9.53 5.97 3.73
N LEU A 198 -10.65 6.33 3.12
CA LEU A 198 -11.54 7.38 3.62
C LEU A 198 -12.49 6.92 4.74
N GLU A 199 -12.66 5.61 4.90
CA GLU A 199 -13.53 4.98 5.90
C GLU A 199 -12.85 4.88 7.27
N SER A 200 -13.64 4.52 8.28
CA SER A 200 -13.11 4.28 9.63
C SER A 200 -12.21 3.05 9.64
N MET A 201 -10.95 3.23 10.04
CA MET A 201 -9.94 2.17 10.11
C MET A 201 -10.02 1.33 11.39
N ALA A 202 -10.99 1.60 12.28
CA ALA A 202 -11.11 0.96 13.59
C ALA A 202 -11.21 -0.57 13.51
N SER A 203 -11.87 -1.11 12.48
CA SER A 203 -12.06 -2.54 12.27
C SER A 203 -10.78 -3.31 11.90
N LEU A 204 -9.71 -2.61 11.52
CA LEU A 204 -8.42 -3.22 11.16
C LEU A 204 -7.56 -3.55 12.40
N GLY A 205 -7.85 -2.91 13.54
CA GLY A 205 -7.11 -3.07 14.80
C GLY A 205 -5.85 -2.20 14.87
N LYS A 206 -4.87 -2.66 15.65
CA LYS A 206 -3.57 -1.97 15.86
C LYS A 206 -2.41 -2.66 15.12
N PHE A 207 -1.46 -1.88 14.61
CA PHE A 207 -0.34 -2.37 13.81
C PHE A 207 1.01 -1.85 14.34
N ASP A 208 2.02 -2.73 14.33
CA ASP A 208 3.40 -2.36 14.65
C ASP A 208 4.06 -1.67 13.46
N VAL A 209 3.67 -2.02 12.23
CA VAL A 209 4.18 -1.40 10.99
C VAL A 209 3.04 -1.13 10.03
N VAL A 210 3.03 0.06 9.44
CA VAL A 210 2.12 0.43 8.35
C VAL A 210 2.95 0.88 7.14
N LEU A 211 2.64 0.36 5.97
CA LEU A 211 3.12 0.84 4.69
C LEU A 211 1.94 1.51 3.99
N CYS A 212 2.07 2.79 3.65
CA CYS A 212 1.09 3.56 2.91
C CYS A 212 1.83 4.30 1.80
N ARG A 213 2.23 3.56 0.77
CA ARG A 213 3.21 4.00 -0.23
C ARG A 213 2.56 4.23 -1.58
N ASN A 214 2.95 5.34 -2.22
CA ASN A 214 2.55 5.73 -3.57
C ASN A 214 1.03 5.85 -3.77
N VAL A 215 0.29 6.22 -2.72
CA VAL A 215 -1.18 6.40 -2.76
C VAL A 215 -1.61 7.80 -2.35
N LEU A 216 -0.95 8.41 -1.36
CA LEU A 216 -1.26 9.75 -0.88
C LEU A 216 -0.99 10.81 -1.96
N ILE A 217 -0.19 10.51 -2.97
CA ILE A 217 0.03 11.39 -4.13
C ILE A 217 -1.23 11.67 -4.96
N TYR A 218 -2.28 10.86 -4.81
CA TYR A 218 -3.55 11.03 -5.51
C TYR A 218 -4.59 11.86 -4.74
N PHE A 219 -4.27 12.23 -3.50
CA PHE A 219 -5.18 12.93 -2.60
C PHE A 219 -4.81 14.42 -2.49
N ASP A 220 -5.78 15.26 -2.15
CA ASP A 220 -5.52 16.64 -1.73
C ASP A 220 -4.90 16.68 -0.31
N THR A 221 -4.35 17.82 0.11
CA THR A 221 -3.68 17.95 1.41
C THR A 221 -4.60 17.60 2.59
N LYS A 222 -5.88 17.99 2.52
CA LYS A 222 -6.87 17.72 3.58
C LYS A 222 -7.12 16.22 3.74
N THR A 223 -7.27 15.51 2.63
CA THR A 223 -7.51 14.07 2.60
C THR A 223 -6.27 13.31 3.06
N LYS A 224 -5.06 13.74 2.65
CA LYS A 224 -3.81 13.17 3.19
C LYS A 224 -3.74 13.29 4.71
N ALA A 225 -4.05 14.46 5.26
CA ALA A 225 -4.03 14.69 6.71
C ALA A 225 -5.00 13.75 7.44
N LYS A 226 -6.24 13.64 6.95
CA LYS A 226 -7.27 12.72 7.50
C LYS A 226 -6.80 11.26 7.46
N VAL A 227 -6.24 10.81 6.34
CA VAL A 227 -5.74 9.44 6.18
C VAL A 227 -4.59 9.16 7.15
N LEU A 228 -3.61 10.08 7.24
CA LEU A 228 -2.47 9.93 8.16
C LEU A 228 -2.91 9.91 9.63
N GLU A 229 -3.87 10.75 10.01
CA GLU A 229 -4.45 10.73 11.37
C GLU A 229 -5.12 9.38 11.68
N GLY A 230 -5.93 8.86 10.74
CA GLY A 230 -6.52 7.53 10.84
C GLY A 230 -5.47 6.42 10.99
N ILE A 231 -4.40 6.47 10.20
CA ILE A 231 -3.29 5.53 10.29
C ILE A 231 -2.63 5.61 11.68
N SER A 232 -2.35 6.81 12.18
CA SER A 232 -1.76 6.99 13.52
C SER A 232 -2.63 6.37 14.61
N ASN A 233 -3.95 6.56 14.53
CA ASN A 233 -4.90 5.97 15.45
C ASN A 233 -4.92 4.44 15.40
N GLN A 234 -4.44 3.82 14.34
CA GLN A 234 -4.34 2.36 14.17
C GLN A 234 -2.92 1.83 14.35
N MET A 235 -1.96 2.68 14.68
CA MET A 235 -0.60 2.25 14.99
C MET A 235 -0.41 2.03 16.49
N GLU A 236 0.51 1.14 16.83
CA GLU A 236 1.10 1.05 18.17
C GLU A 236 1.87 2.35 18.50
N GLN A 237 2.24 2.53 19.77
CA GLN A 237 2.96 3.75 20.18
C GLN A 237 4.39 3.77 19.63
N ASP A 238 5.04 2.62 19.59
CA ASP A 238 6.37 2.36 19.04
C ASP A 238 6.34 1.89 17.57
N GLY A 239 5.20 2.08 16.90
CA GLY A 239 5.01 1.62 15.53
C GLY A 239 5.66 2.51 14.47
N PHE A 240 5.88 1.94 13.29
CA PHE A 240 6.54 2.60 12.16
C PHE A 240 5.63 2.79 10.96
N LEU A 241 5.76 3.94 10.29
CA LEU A 241 5.08 4.25 9.05
C LEU A 241 6.08 4.39 7.91
N PHE A 242 5.84 3.69 6.81
CA PHE A 242 6.57 3.85 5.56
C PHE A 242 5.73 4.60 4.54
N LEU A 243 6.29 5.66 3.96
CA LEU A 243 5.72 6.39 2.81
C LEU A 243 6.60 6.21 1.56
N GLY A 244 6.02 6.43 0.39
CA GLY A 244 6.69 6.39 -0.89
C GLY A 244 7.65 7.57 -1.09
N GLY A 245 8.57 7.45 -2.05
CA GLY A 245 9.66 8.41 -2.23
C GLY A 245 9.26 9.86 -2.59
N ALA A 246 8.02 10.06 -3.04
CA ALA A 246 7.42 11.35 -3.40
C ALA A 246 6.40 11.85 -2.35
N GLU A 247 6.26 11.15 -1.24
CA GLU A 247 5.29 11.46 -0.18
C GLU A 247 6.01 12.02 1.05
N THR A 248 5.33 12.88 1.80
CA THR A 248 5.87 13.51 3.00
C THR A 248 4.74 13.86 3.98
N VAL A 249 5.08 13.90 5.27
CA VAL A 249 4.20 14.39 6.33
C VAL A 249 4.34 15.90 6.55
N LEU A 250 5.46 16.49 6.08
CA LEU A 250 5.75 17.91 6.25
C LEU A 250 4.71 18.77 5.53
N GLY A 251 4.11 19.72 6.25
CA GLY A 251 3.04 20.57 5.73
C GLY A 251 1.70 19.85 5.57
N VAL A 252 1.58 18.61 6.07
CA VAL A 252 0.35 17.80 6.03
C VAL A 252 -0.14 17.46 7.44
N THR A 253 0.75 17.03 8.34
CA THR A 253 0.40 16.67 9.73
C THR A 253 1.61 16.74 10.66
N ASP A 254 1.38 17.07 11.93
CA ASP A 254 2.39 17.02 13.00
C ASP A 254 2.34 15.71 13.81
N THR A 255 1.49 14.76 13.41
CA THR A 255 1.30 13.48 14.12
C THR A 255 2.49 12.53 13.97
N PHE A 256 3.26 12.71 12.90
CA PHE A 256 4.42 11.90 12.57
C PHE A 256 5.65 12.77 12.41
N SER A 257 6.80 12.22 12.77
CA SER A 257 8.10 12.79 12.45
C SER A 257 9.00 11.77 11.77
N SER A 258 9.83 12.24 10.85
CA SER A 258 10.78 11.42 10.11
C SER A 258 11.80 10.81 11.07
N ILE A 259 12.16 9.56 10.85
CA ILE A 259 13.30 8.93 11.51
C ILE A 259 14.58 9.49 10.89
N LYS A 260 15.48 10.00 11.75
CA LYS A 260 16.75 10.59 11.32
C LYS A 260 17.55 9.56 10.51
N ASP A 261 18.14 10.01 9.40
CA ASP A 261 19.01 9.23 8.51
C ASP A 261 18.33 8.04 7.81
N VAL A 262 17.03 7.83 7.99
CA VAL A 262 16.25 6.75 7.36
C VAL A 262 15.13 7.33 6.50
N ARG A 263 15.42 7.60 5.22
CA ARG A 263 14.47 8.23 4.29
C ARG A 263 13.19 7.39 4.13
N GLY A 264 12.04 8.05 4.20
CA GLY A 264 10.72 7.44 3.98
C GLY A 264 10.18 6.66 5.18
N LEU A 265 10.90 6.66 6.31
CA LEU A 265 10.49 6.04 7.57
C LEU A 265 10.07 7.12 8.58
N TYR A 266 8.93 6.89 9.23
CA TYR A 266 8.32 7.81 10.17
C TYR A 266 7.88 7.08 11.44
N ALA A 267 7.80 7.79 12.55
CA ALA A 267 7.18 7.33 13.78
C ALA A 267 6.28 8.42 14.35
N LYS A 268 5.45 8.09 15.34
CA LYS A 268 4.60 9.07 16.01
C LYS A 268 5.45 10.13 16.72
N THR A 269 5.04 11.38 16.58
CA THR A 269 5.73 12.51 17.21
C THR A 269 5.81 12.32 18.73
N GLY A 270 6.97 12.63 19.32
CA GLY A 270 7.23 12.46 20.76
C GLY A 270 7.78 11.10 21.19
N GLN A 271 7.89 10.12 20.30
CA GLN A 271 8.38 8.76 20.61
C GLN A 271 9.83 8.50 20.15
N HIS A 272 10.54 9.52 19.64
CA HIS A 272 11.81 9.39 18.90
C HIS A 272 13.08 9.13 19.74
N GLY A 273 12.97 8.95 21.05
CA GLY A 273 14.14 8.70 21.91
C GLY A 273 14.80 7.33 21.71
N THR A 274 14.11 6.37 21.10
CA THR A 274 14.47 4.94 21.19
C THR A 274 15.09 4.36 19.92
N VAL A 275 14.67 4.79 18.72
CA VAL A 275 15.14 4.19 17.45
C VAL A 275 16.59 4.59 17.13
N ALA A 276 17.03 5.78 17.53
CA ALA A 276 18.38 6.29 17.26
C ALA A 276 19.50 5.52 18.01
N LYS A 277 19.16 4.71 19.02
CA LYS A 277 20.17 3.92 19.75
C LYS A 277 20.54 2.63 19.03
N THR A 278 19.62 1.99 18.32
CA THR A 278 19.87 0.68 17.69
C THR A 278 20.75 0.81 16.43
N THR A 279 20.63 1.91 15.68
CA THR A 279 21.44 2.16 14.47
C THR A 279 22.93 2.39 14.75
N MET A 280 23.31 2.72 15.99
CA MET A 280 24.71 3.01 16.37
C MET A 280 25.50 1.78 16.87
N VAL A 281 24.86 0.62 17.09
CA VAL A 281 25.53 -0.56 17.66
C VAL A 281 25.93 -1.60 16.60
N GLY A 282 25.34 -1.56 15.39
CA GLY A 282 25.53 -2.58 14.35
C GLY A 282 26.71 -2.38 13.38
N THR A 283 27.35 -1.20 13.34
CA THR A 283 28.43 -0.90 12.37
C THR A 283 29.83 -0.85 12.98
N GLY A 284 30.00 -1.35 14.22
CA GLY A 284 31.22 -1.16 15.01
C GLY A 284 31.84 -2.44 15.56
N ALA A 285 31.93 -3.52 14.79
CA ALA A 285 32.77 -4.67 15.16
C ALA A 285 33.13 -5.50 13.92
N GLY A 286 34.25 -5.18 13.26
CA GLY A 286 34.71 -5.97 12.12
C GLY A 286 35.82 -5.34 11.28
N ALA A 287 36.83 -4.73 11.89
CA ALA A 287 38.11 -4.46 11.24
C ALA A 287 39.20 -4.43 12.32
N GLY A 288 39.86 -5.56 12.52
CA GLY A 288 40.95 -5.71 13.47
C GLY A 288 41.70 -7.01 13.21
N PHE A 289 42.85 -6.85 12.56
CA PHE A 289 43.88 -7.82 12.17
C PHE A 289 43.65 -8.63 10.90
#